data_AF-A0A917P6E6-F1
#
_entry.id   AF-A0A917P6E6-F1
#
_cell.length_a   1.000
_cell.length_b   1.000
_cell.length_c   1.000
_cell.angle_alpha   90.00
_cell.angle_beta   90.00
_cell.angle_gamma   90.00
#
_symmetry.space_group_name_H-M   'P 1'
#
loop_
_entity.id
_entity.type
_entity.pdbx_description
1 polymer ?
#
loop_
_entity_poly.entity_id
_entity_poly.type
_entity_poly.pdbx_seq_one_letter_code
_entity_poly.pdbx_strand_id
1 'polypeptide(L)'
;MNHEGRSTAHCSNRSGRHWCTFPTAGPPRLEPIREAVETGPPPLGPTTPPQQRVPALLDALLCFKLDNRRLSLALEESGSGSPYQAEHYARWHGLLEAVLDQIPGLTGNDFTAHALLAAVRADLVEHLAGQEGVPQERMRTQLADFTAGVLGPGSREG
;
A
#
# COMPACT_ATOMS: atom_id res chain seq x y z
N MET A 1 35.19 -9.33 11.15
CA MET A 1 34.06 -8.36 11.13
C MET A 1 32.90 -9.03 10.42
N ASN A 2 31.84 -9.34 11.16
CA ASN A 2 30.67 -10.05 10.65
C ASN A 2 29.73 -9.06 9.95
N HIS A 3 29.34 -9.36 8.72
CA HIS A 3 28.26 -8.68 8.01
C HIS A 3 26.93 -9.27 8.49
N GLU A 4 26.25 -8.57 9.41
CA GLU A 4 24.85 -8.83 9.70
C GLU A 4 24.00 -8.54 8.45
N GLY A 5 23.29 -9.56 7.99
CA GLY A 5 22.39 -9.52 6.86
C GLY A 5 21.23 -8.58 7.14
N ARG A 6 21.27 -7.41 6.50
CA ARG A 6 20.09 -6.55 6.37
C ARG A 6 19.02 -7.31 5.58
N SER A 7 17.89 -7.54 6.23
CA SER A 7 16.65 -8.04 5.63
C SER A 7 16.18 -7.02 4.59
N THR A 8 16.55 -7.21 3.33
CA THR A 8 16.13 -6.34 2.22
C THR A 8 14.87 -6.92 1.56
N ALA A 9 13.92 -6.05 1.24
CA ALA A 9 12.75 -6.42 0.44
C ALA A 9 13.22 -6.98 -0.90
N HIS A 10 12.79 -8.20 -1.26
CA HIS A 10 13.11 -8.78 -2.56
C HIS A 10 12.07 -8.30 -3.57
N CYS A 11 12.47 -7.33 -4.40
CA CYS A 11 11.64 -6.86 -5.51
C CYS A 11 11.95 -7.73 -6.73
N SER A 12 11.00 -8.53 -7.19
CA SER A 12 11.15 -9.28 -8.43
C SER A 12 10.16 -8.80 -9.49
N ASN A 13 10.41 -9.12 -10.76
CA ASN A 13 9.58 -8.73 -11.89
C ASN A 13 9.01 -10.00 -12.51
N ARG A 14 7.73 -10.30 -12.26
CA ARG A 14 7.03 -11.42 -12.89
C ARG A 14 5.78 -10.83 -13.54
N SER A 15 5.66 -10.96 -14.86
CA SER A 15 4.58 -10.38 -15.70
C SER A 15 4.60 -8.86 -15.98
N GLY A 16 5.75 -8.19 -15.91
CA GLY A 16 5.84 -6.73 -16.19
C GLY A 16 5.33 -5.84 -15.06
N ARG A 17 5.17 -6.42 -13.86
CA ARG A 17 4.77 -5.75 -12.62
C ARG A 17 5.83 -6.00 -11.54
N HIS A 18 6.20 -4.96 -10.80
CA HIS A 18 7.15 -5.04 -9.69
C HIS A 18 6.43 -5.43 -8.40
N TRP A 19 6.85 -6.52 -7.76
CA TRP A 19 6.27 -7.03 -6.51
C TRP A 19 7.32 -7.02 -5.42
N CYS A 20 7.00 -6.45 -4.26
CA CYS A 20 7.86 -6.45 -3.08
C CYS A 20 7.50 -7.63 -2.18
N THR A 21 8.46 -8.53 -1.92
CA THR A 21 8.31 -9.58 -0.90
C THR A 21 9.09 -9.18 0.34
N PHE A 22 8.43 -9.14 1.50
CA PHE A 22 9.07 -8.82 2.79
C PHE A 22 9.32 -10.12 3.59
N PRO A 23 10.49 -10.28 4.24
CA PRO A 23 10.79 -11.44 5.06
C PRO A 23 9.98 -11.45 6.37
N THR A 24 9.43 -12.61 6.73
CA THR A 24 8.43 -12.82 7.81
C THR A 24 9.02 -13.15 9.20
N ALA A 25 10.31 -12.91 9.44
CA ALA A 25 10.95 -13.28 10.71
C ALA A 25 10.80 -12.19 11.79
N GLY A 26 9.66 -12.13 12.45
CA GLY A 26 9.42 -11.26 13.63
C GLY A 26 7.94 -10.92 13.84
N PRO A 27 7.57 -10.27 14.96
CA PRO A 27 6.24 -9.69 15.08
C PRO A 27 6.02 -8.76 13.88
N PRO A 28 4.86 -8.83 13.22
CA PRO A 28 4.61 -8.02 12.04
C PRO A 28 4.72 -6.54 12.36
N ARG A 29 5.54 -5.87 11.56
CA ARG A 29 5.95 -4.49 11.73
C ARG A 29 5.67 -3.76 10.43
N LEU A 30 5.13 -2.56 10.52
CA LEU A 30 5.01 -1.67 9.36
C LEU A 30 6.34 -0.96 9.08
N GLU A 31 7.27 -0.99 10.04
CA GLU A 31 8.62 -0.43 9.96
C GLU A 31 9.36 -0.78 8.66
N PRO A 32 9.36 -2.03 8.15
CA PRO A 32 10.08 -2.37 6.91
C PRO A 32 9.46 -1.73 5.67
N ILE A 33 8.13 -1.61 5.63
CA ILE A 33 7.44 -0.89 4.54
C ILE A 33 7.78 0.60 4.62
N ARG A 34 7.77 1.16 5.83
CA ARG A 34 8.16 2.55 6.08
C ARG A 34 9.59 2.82 5.62
N GLU A 35 10.55 1.98 6.01
CA GLU A 35 11.95 2.12 5.61
C GLU A 35 12.11 2.03 4.09
N ALA A 36 11.42 1.06 3.46
CA ALA A 36 11.43 0.89 2.01
C ALA A 36 10.88 2.12 1.26
N VAL A 37 9.85 2.76 1.82
CA VAL A 37 9.25 3.98 1.26
C VAL A 37 10.16 5.20 1.44
N GLU A 38 10.78 5.35 2.62
CA GLU A 38 11.56 6.54 2.97
C GLU A 38 12.94 6.54 2.30
N THR A 39 13.61 5.38 2.27
CA THR A 39 15.01 5.29 1.82
C THR A 39 15.32 4.08 0.92
N GLY A 40 14.33 3.22 0.67
CA GLY A 40 14.51 2.01 -0.11
C GLY A 40 14.71 2.23 -1.61
N PRO A 41 15.02 1.17 -2.35
CA PRO A 41 15.08 1.21 -3.81
C PRO A 41 13.67 1.21 -4.44
N PRO A 42 13.55 1.44 -5.76
CA PRO A 42 12.33 1.16 -6.49
C PRO A 42 11.81 -0.27 -6.27
N PRO A 43 10.49 -0.49 -6.23
CA PRO A 43 9.42 0.45 -6.61
C PRO A 43 8.82 1.29 -5.47
N LEU A 44 9.31 1.17 -4.23
CA LEU A 44 8.78 1.92 -3.08
C LEU A 44 9.55 3.21 -2.77
N GLY A 45 10.84 3.20 -3.13
CA GLY A 45 11.77 4.28 -2.84
C GLY A 45 11.39 5.64 -3.40
N PRO A 46 11.94 6.73 -2.84
CA PRO A 46 11.62 8.11 -3.20
C PRO A 46 11.99 8.48 -4.65
N THR A 47 12.88 7.73 -5.29
CA THR A 47 13.28 7.93 -6.68
C THR A 47 12.34 7.27 -7.69
N THR A 48 11.34 6.52 -7.22
CA THR A 48 10.37 5.86 -8.09
C THR A 48 9.39 6.87 -8.68
N PRO A 49 9.12 6.85 -10.00
CA PRO A 49 8.08 7.69 -10.60
C PRO A 49 6.75 7.56 -9.86
N PRO A 50 6.01 8.66 -9.62
CA PRO A 50 4.83 8.64 -8.76
C PRO A 50 3.74 7.67 -9.26
N GLN A 51 3.58 7.53 -10.57
CA GLN A 51 2.64 6.59 -11.20
C GLN A 51 2.98 5.12 -10.92
N GLN A 52 4.24 4.80 -10.61
CA GLN A 52 4.67 3.46 -10.21
C GLN A 52 4.70 3.30 -8.69
N ARG A 53 4.99 4.38 -7.97
CA ARG A 53 5.14 4.38 -6.52
C ARG A 53 3.81 4.21 -5.79
N VAL A 54 2.74 4.87 -6.27
CA VAL A 54 1.39 4.73 -5.70
C VAL A 54 0.90 3.27 -5.70
N PRO A 55 0.85 2.56 -6.85
CA PRO A 55 0.40 1.17 -6.86
C PRO A 55 1.34 0.25 -6.08
N ALA A 56 2.66 0.50 -6.07
CA ALA A 56 3.60 -0.28 -5.27
C ALA A 56 3.35 -0.15 -3.76
N LEU A 57 3.06 1.07 -3.28
CA LEU A 57 2.73 1.32 -1.89
C LEU A 57 1.45 0.59 -1.49
N LEU A 58 0.39 0.71 -2.30
CA LEU A 58 -0.90 0.07 -2.03
C LEU A 58 -0.79 -1.47 -2.05
N ASP A 59 -0.02 -2.04 -2.98
CA ASP A 59 0.26 -3.48 -3.03
C ASP A 59 1.02 -3.96 -1.79
N ALA A 60 2.03 -3.22 -1.32
CA ALA A 60 2.77 -3.54 -0.11
C ALA A 60 1.87 -3.52 1.15
N LEU A 61 1.01 -2.51 1.27
CA LEU A 61 0.03 -2.43 2.37
C LEU A 61 -0.98 -3.58 2.31
N LEU A 62 -1.50 -3.91 1.12
CA LEU A 62 -2.42 -5.03 0.93
C LEU A 62 -1.76 -6.36 1.32
N CYS A 63 -0.54 -6.62 0.84
CA CYS A 63 0.17 -7.86 1.15
C CYS A 63 0.42 -8.01 2.65
N PHE A 64 0.87 -6.94 3.32
CA PHE A 64 1.04 -6.95 4.78
C PHE A 64 -0.24 -7.33 5.51
N LYS A 65 -1.39 -6.79 5.08
CA LYS A 65 -2.68 -7.09 5.68
C LYS A 65 -3.17 -8.51 5.38
N LEU A 66 -2.92 -9.02 4.19
CA LEU A 66 -3.25 -10.41 3.85
C LEU A 66 -2.42 -11.39 4.68
N ASP A 67 -1.13 -11.11 4.88
CA ASP A 67 -0.21 -11.93 5.67
C ASP A 67 -0.52 -11.87 7.19
N ASN A 68 -1.13 -10.77 7.66
CA ASN A 68 -1.34 -10.48 9.09
C ASN A 68 -2.80 -10.14 9.44
N ARG A 69 -3.75 -10.70 8.70
CA ARG A 69 -5.16 -10.29 8.65
C ARG A 69 -5.81 -9.96 9.99
N ARG A 70 -5.77 -10.89 10.94
CA ARG A 70 -6.38 -10.71 12.28
C ARG A 70 -5.71 -9.61 13.08
N LEU A 71 -4.38 -9.49 12.97
CA LEU A 71 -3.66 -8.40 13.64
C LEU A 71 -3.96 -7.07 12.98
N SER A 72 -3.94 -6.99 11.65
CA SER A 72 -4.25 -5.77 10.93
C SER A 72 -5.65 -5.26 11.25
N LEU A 73 -6.63 -6.18 11.34
CA LEU A 73 -7.98 -5.85 11.78
C LEU A 73 -7.98 -5.29 13.21
N ALA A 74 -7.33 -5.99 14.15
CA ALA A 74 -7.23 -5.52 15.53
C ALA A 74 -6.52 -4.16 15.68
N LEU A 75 -5.47 -3.90 14.89
CA LEU A 75 -4.73 -2.62 14.90
C LEU A 75 -5.58 -1.46 14.38
N GLU A 76 -6.47 -1.70 13.41
CA GLU A 76 -7.35 -0.67 12.87
C GLU A 76 -8.62 -0.48 13.73
N GLU A 77 -9.12 -1.54 14.37
CA GLU A 77 -10.28 -1.50 15.26
C GLU A 77 -9.94 -0.97 16.67
N SER A 78 -8.69 -1.10 17.13
CA SER A 78 -8.26 -0.66 18.47
C SER A 78 -8.02 0.85 18.59
N GLY A 79 -8.16 1.62 17.51
CA GLY A 79 -8.19 3.08 17.55
C GLY A 79 -9.44 3.59 18.30
N SER A 80 -9.38 4.79 18.88
CA SER A 80 -10.42 5.41 19.74
C SER A 80 -11.76 5.76 19.05
N GLY A 81 -12.23 4.94 18.11
CA GLY A 81 -13.53 5.05 17.44
C GLY A 81 -13.48 5.48 15.98
N SER A 82 -12.30 5.83 15.45
CA SER A 82 -12.15 6.25 14.05
C SER A 82 -10.78 5.89 13.47
N PRO A 83 -10.71 5.18 12.32
CA PRO A 83 -9.47 4.87 11.60
C PRO A 83 -8.64 6.12 11.29
N TYR A 84 -9.29 7.27 11.13
CA TYR A 84 -8.67 8.56 10.80
C TYR A 84 -7.87 9.17 11.96
N GLN A 85 -8.07 8.70 13.18
CA GLN A 85 -7.34 9.17 14.36
C GLN A 85 -6.05 8.38 14.62
N ALA A 86 -5.85 7.27 13.91
CA ALA A 86 -4.67 6.45 14.11
C ALA A 86 -3.44 7.13 13.48
N GLU A 87 -2.34 7.22 14.23
CA GLU A 87 -1.09 7.86 13.79
C GLU A 87 -0.55 7.24 12.49
N HIS A 88 -0.77 5.93 12.31
CA HIS A 88 -0.41 5.23 11.08
C HIS A 88 -1.24 5.71 9.88
N TYR A 89 -2.53 6.00 10.06
CA TYR A 89 -3.42 6.44 9.00
C TYR A 89 -3.01 7.82 8.46
N ALA A 90 -2.84 8.80 9.36
CA ALA A 90 -2.45 10.16 8.98
C ALA A 90 -1.12 10.19 8.22
N ARG A 91 -0.16 9.34 8.63
CA ARG A 91 1.12 9.20 7.94
C ARG A 91 0.99 8.63 6.54
N TRP A 92 0.25 7.52 6.37
CA TRP A 92 0.05 6.91 5.06
C TRP A 92 -0.72 7.83 4.11
N HIS A 93 -1.70 8.57 4.65
CA HIS A 93 -2.46 9.56 3.89
C HIS A 93 -1.55 10.68 3.39
N GLY A 94 -0.81 11.35 4.28
CA GLY A 94 0.08 12.45 3.88
C GLY A 94 1.19 12.02 2.91
N LEU A 95 1.73 10.80 3.05
CA LEU A 95 2.65 10.24 2.06
C LEU A 95 1.97 10.06 0.70
N LEU A 96 0.79 9.44 0.69
CA LEU A 96 0.10 9.12 -0.55
C LEU A 96 -0.33 10.39 -1.28
N GLU A 97 -0.87 11.37 -0.56
CA GLU A 97 -1.17 12.72 -1.06
C GLU A 97 0.08 13.36 -1.68
N ALA A 98 1.21 13.38 -0.97
CA ALA A 98 2.46 13.96 -1.48
C ALA A 98 3.00 13.25 -2.74
N VAL A 99 2.75 11.95 -2.91
CA VAL A 99 3.10 11.24 -4.15
C VAL A 99 2.11 11.56 -5.27
N LEU A 100 0.81 11.66 -4.98
CA LEU A 100 -0.22 12.02 -5.95
C LEU A 100 -0.04 13.46 -6.48
N ASP A 101 0.40 14.39 -5.63
CA ASP A 101 0.73 15.78 -6.01
C ASP A 101 1.82 15.88 -7.08
N GLN A 102 2.67 14.85 -7.22
CA GLN A 102 3.72 14.81 -8.23
C GLN A 102 3.23 14.31 -9.59
N ILE A 103 1.95 13.92 -9.73
CA ILE A 103 1.37 13.41 -10.97
C ILE A 103 0.74 14.58 -11.75
N PRO A 104 1.28 14.95 -12.93
CA PRO A 104 0.74 16.05 -13.71
C PRO A 104 -0.71 15.80 -14.15
N GLY A 105 -1.59 16.77 -13.91
CA GLY A 105 -2.99 16.72 -14.35
C GLY A 105 -3.94 15.98 -13.40
N LEU A 106 -3.43 15.36 -12.33
CA LEU A 106 -4.27 14.80 -11.27
C LEU A 106 -4.79 15.92 -10.36
N THR A 107 -6.05 15.83 -9.97
CA THR A 107 -6.72 16.83 -9.10
C THR A 107 -7.50 16.12 -8.01
N GLY A 108 -7.64 16.72 -6.83
CA GLY A 108 -8.35 16.11 -5.71
C GLY A 108 -7.51 15.05 -5.00
N ASN A 109 -6.21 15.30 -4.86
CA ASN A 109 -5.22 14.35 -4.36
C ASN A 109 -5.48 13.92 -2.92
N ASP A 110 -5.92 14.84 -2.06
CA ASP A 110 -6.35 14.56 -0.68
C ASP A 110 -7.47 13.49 -0.60
N PHE A 111 -8.60 13.74 -1.26
CA PHE A 111 -9.71 12.79 -1.31
C PHE A 111 -9.33 11.48 -2.00
N THR A 112 -8.51 11.57 -3.05
CA THR A 112 -7.99 10.40 -3.75
C THR A 112 -7.13 9.53 -2.84
N ALA A 113 -6.29 10.13 -1.99
CA ALA A 113 -5.50 9.41 -1.00
C ALA A 113 -6.40 8.69 0.01
N HIS A 114 -7.45 9.34 0.51
CA HIS A 114 -8.46 8.70 1.36
C HIS A 114 -9.13 7.50 0.68
N ALA A 115 -9.57 7.66 -0.57
CA ALA A 115 -10.26 6.61 -1.33
C ALA A 115 -9.34 5.40 -1.61
N LEU A 116 -8.09 5.65 -2.00
CA LEU A 116 -7.11 4.59 -2.23
C LEU A 116 -6.74 3.85 -0.93
N LEU A 117 -6.60 4.54 0.20
CA LEU A 117 -6.38 3.90 1.49
C LEU A 117 -7.60 3.11 1.96
N ALA A 118 -8.82 3.58 1.67
CA ALA A 118 -10.05 2.85 1.94
C ALA A 118 -10.08 1.49 1.22
N ALA A 119 -9.59 1.44 -0.02
CA ALA A 119 -9.52 0.22 -0.83
C ALA A 119 -8.57 -0.86 -0.28
N VAL A 120 -7.74 -0.51 0.70
CA VAL A 120 -6.84 -1.46 1.37
C VAL A 120 -7.10 -1.56 2.87
N ARG A 121 -8.21 -1.05 3.43
CA ARG A 121 -8.52 -1.17 4.87
C ARG A 121 -8.59 -2.64 5.32
N ALA A 122 -8.20 -2.91 6.56
CA ALA A 122 -8.13 -4.27 7.08
C ALA A 122 -9.50 -4.95 7.20
N ASP A 123 -10.56 -4.20 7.47
CA ASP A 123 -11.94 -4.72 7.49
C ASP A 123 -12.42 -5.16 6.10
N LEU A 124 -12.14 -4.37 5.06
CA LEU A 124 -12.41 -4.76 3.68
C LEU A 124 -11.59 -5.98 3.27
N VAL A 125 -10.31 -6.02 3.64
CA VAL A 125 -9.43 -7.16 3.36
C VAL A 125 -9.92 -8.43 4.07
N GLU A 126 -10.35 -8.33 5.34
CA GLU A 126 -10.96 -9.46 6.08
C GLU A 126 -12.26 -9.91 5.42
N HIS A 127 -13.12 -8.99 5.01
CA HIS A 127 -14.36 -9.32 4.30
C HIS A 127 -14.07 -10.12 3.01
N LEU A 128 -13.23 -9.58 2.13
CA LEU A 128 -12.93 -10.21 0.84
C LEU A 128 -12.15 -11.53 0.99
N ALA A 129 -11.07 -11.55 1.77
CA ALA A 129 -10.20 -12.72 1.87
C ALA A 129 -10.69 -13.77 2.89
N GLY A 130 -11.40 -13.33 3.93
CA GLY A 130 -11.86 -14.18 5.03
C GLY A 130 -13.28 -14.69 4.83
N GLN A 131 -14.21 -13.79 4.50
CA GLN A 131 -15.63 -14.11 4.41
C GLN A 131 -16.02 -14.54 2.99
N GLU A 132 -15.56 -13.82 1.96
CA GLU A 132 -15.87 -14.13 0.56
C GLU A 132 -14.87 -15.11 -0.09
N GLY A 133 -13.71 -15.34 0.54
CA GLY A 133 -12.69 -16.27 0.04
C GLY A 133 -12.03 -15.83 -1.27
N VAL A 134 -11.96 -14.53 -1.54
CA VAL A 134 -11.29 -13.97 -2.72
C VAL A 134 -9.78 -14.28 -2.65
N PRO A 135 -9.18 -14.88 -3.71
CA PRO A 135 -7.75 -15.15 -3.72
C PRO A 135 -6.90 -13.87 -3.69
N GLN A 136 -5.76 -13.93 -3.01
CA GLN A 136 -4.82 -12.82 -2.86
C GLN A 136 -4.41 -12.22 -4.22
N GLU A 137 -4.07 -13.06 -5.20
CA GLU A 137 -3.64 -12.61 -6.53
C GLU A 137 -4.74 -11.82 -7.24
N ARG A 138 -6.00 -12.21 -7.03
CA ARG A 138 -7.16 -11.52 -7.60
C ARG A 138 -7.34 -10.14 -6.96
N MET A 139 -7.23 -10.04 -5.63
CA MET A 139 -7.33 -8.76 -4.92
C MET A 139 -6.22 -7.79 -5.36
N ARG A 140 -4.98 -8.29 -5.46
CA ARG A 140 -3.83 -7.49 -5.94
C ARG A 140 -4.04 -6.97 -7.36
N THR A 141 -4.57 -7.81 -8.25
CA THR A 141 -4.88 -7.41 -9.63
C THR A 141 -5.98 -6.35 -9.66
N GLN A 142 -7.08 -6.54 -8.92
CA GLN A 142 -8.18 -5.58 -8.85
C GLN A 142 -7.74 -4.23 -8.27
N LEU A 143 -6.90 -4.23 -7.23
CA LEU A 143 -6.33 -3.02 -6.64
C LEU A 143 -5.43 -2.28 -7.64
N ALA A 144 -4.59 -3.01 -8.37
CA ALA A 144 -3.73 -2.43 -9.39
C ALA A 144 -4.54 -1.78 -10.53
N ASP A 145 -5.58 -2.47 -11.01
CA ASP A 145 -6.47 -1.97 -12.07
C ASP A 145 -7.27 -0.75 -11.60
N PHE A 146 -7.82 -0.79 -10.39
CA PHE A 146 -8.51 0.34 -9.76
C PHE A 146 -7.58 1.56 -9.64
N THR A 147 -6.37 1.35 -9.14
CA THR A 147 -5.36 2.41 -9.00
C THR A 147 -4.99 2.98 -10.36
N ALA A 148 -4.77 2.14 -11.37
CA ALA A 148 -4.46 2.60 -12.72
C ALA A 148 -5.58 3.44 -13.33
N GLY A 149 -6.85 3.08 -13.09
CA GLY A 149 -8.01 3.87 -13.50
C GLY A 149 -8.09 5.24 -12.82
N VAL A 150 -7.80 5.30 -11.51
CA VAL A 150 -7.76 6.54 -10.73
C VAL A 150 -6.62 7.47 -11.17
N LEU A 151 -5.45 6.90 -11.49
CA LEU A 151 -4.27 7.66 -11.93
C LEU A 151 -4.26 7.97 -13.43
N GLY A 152 -5.14 7.34 -14.21
CA GLY A 152 -5.30 7.60 -15.63
C GLY A 152 -5.71 9.06 -15.89
N PRO A 153 -5.51 9.56 -17.12
CA PRO A 153 -5.99 10.90 -17.48
C PRO A 153 -7.48 10.96 -17.17
N GLY A 154 -7.86 11.85 -16.24
CA GLY A 154 -9.24 11.97 -15.81
C GLY A 154 -10.12 12.22 -17.03
N SER A 155 -10.94 11.23 -17.40
CA SER A 155 -11.97 11.37 -18.42
C SER A 155 -13.01 12.35 -17.91
N ARG A 156 -12.71 13.65 -18.02
CA ARG A 156 -13.70 14.72 -17.87
C ARG A 156 -14.40 14.88 -19.21
N GLU A 157 -15.42 14.06 -19.44
CA GLU A 157 -16.58 14.48 -20.20
C GLU A 157 -17.69 14.78 -19.19
N GLY A 158 -18.16 16.03 -19.15
CA GLY A 158 -19.20 16.52 -18.26
C GLY A 158 -19.03 18.00 -17.95
#